data_AF-A0A2A4M9H4-F1
#
_entry.id   AF-A0A2A4M9H4-F1
#
_cell.length_a   1.000
_cell.length_b   1.000
_cell.length_c   1.000
_cell.angle_alpha   90.00
_cell.angle_beta   90.00
_cell.angle_gamma   90.00
#
_symmetry.space_group_name_H-M   'P 1'
#
loop_
_entity.id
_entity.type
_entity.pdbx_description
1 polymer ?
#
loop_
_entity_poly.entity_id
_entity_poly.type
_entity_poly.pdbx_seq_one_letter_code
_entity_poly.pdbx_strand_id
1 'polypeptide(L)'
;MDKADRSFLKGVIEGFYGRPWSPRQRLELHGLMEELELNTYLYCPKDDLKHRALWRELYTGDELQGLCTLIESCRTHDIEFLYGIAPGLTIRYSDDSEMELLQARFRQLLDAGCRSFAILFDDIPGEMGQADSVAFGSLAKAQCEMANAIYSELLAKPGGRLIFCPTPYCQRMADNQHGGADYLNEVGRYLDFDIDLFWTGPEIISPEITIESISELRETIQRKPIIWDNLHANDYDMARVFLGPYSGRSLELRGEVSGFLINPNCEYEANYVALKTLASYLSASDSWGSRGAYDEALEAWLPRFSTVGEDGITLDDLTLMCDAYYLPHENGELAEQLYQDVRFIVTQPTDDWGDRQGRLRKRIRQVVELARKLTEVHRRELFYAFNRQVWELREELEMIEQYMDWKLAGGDPATELCRSENYLPGTYRGGLVKRLQQLISFRADGALVPAGE
;
A
#
# COMPACT_ATOMS: atom_id res chain seq x y z
N MET A 1 -13.60 16.44 -23.22
CA MET A 1 -14.21 15.12 -22.99
C MET A 1 -15.13 15.30 -21.81
N ASP A 2 -16.42 15.01 -21.97
CA ASP A 2 -17.37 15.16 -20.86
C ASP A 2 -17.03 14.15 -19.76
N LYS A 3 -17.29 14.48 -18.48
CA LYS A 3 -16.97 13.60 -17.35
C LYS A 3 -17.60 12.21 -17.51
N ALA A 4 -18.78 12.14 -18.11
CA ALA A 4 -19.50 10.88 -18.37
C ALA A 4 -18.77 9.94 -19.36
N ASP A 5 -17.90 10.49 -20.21
CA ASP A 5 -17.12 9.73 -21.19
C ASP A 5 -15.73 9.34 -20.68
N ARG A 6 -15.36 9.76 -19.45
CA ARG A 6 -14.08 9.41 -18.84
C ARG A 6 -14.02 7.90 -18.59
N SER A 7 -12.89 7.30 -18.95
CA SER A 7 -12.59 5.90 -18.63
C SER A 7 -12.61 5.66 -17.13
N PHE A 8 -13.04 4.47 -16.75
CA PHE A 8 -12.87 3.94 -15.41
C PHE A 8 -11.37 3.78 -15.12
N LEU A 9 -10.88 4.39 -14.03
CA LEU A 9 -9.46 4.37 -13.71
C LEU A 9 -9.10 3.05 -13.03
N LYS A 10 -8.09 2.38 -13.55
CA LYS A 10 -7.57 1.12 -13.01
C LYS A 10 -6.05 1.12 -13.04
N GLY A 11 -5.41 1.04 -11.89
CA GLY A 11 -3.95 0.98 -11.87
C GLY A 11 -3.31 1.33 -10.54
N VAL A 12 -2.23 2.11 -10.58
CA VAL A 12 -1.25 2.17 -9.50
C VAL A 12 -0.98 3.61 -9.07
N ILE A 13 -0.89 3.80 -7.76
CA ILE A 13 -0.38 5.00 -7.11
C ILE A 13 1.01 4.67 -6.56
N GLU A 14 2.03 5.42 -6.98
CA GLU A 14 3.31 5.43 -6.28
C GLU A 14 3.24 6.50 -5.18
N GLY A 15 2.56 6.21 -4.06
CA GLY A 15 2.17 7.21 -3.05
C GLY A 15 2.67 6.93 -1.63
N PHE A 16 3.52 5.92 -1.47
CA PHE A 16 4.09 5.47 -0.20
C PHE A 16 5.26 6.34 0.28
N TYR A 17 5.55 6.24 1.58
CA TYR A 17 6.75 6.78 2.21
C TYR A 17 7.97 5.88 2.02
N GLY A 18 9.15 6.49 1.86
CA GLY A 18 10.40 5.78 1.62
C GLY A 18 10.86 5.84 0.17
N ARG A 19 11.93 5.09 -0.13
CA ARG A 19 12.67 5.22 -1.40
C ARG A 19 11.73 5.03 -2.61
N PRO A 20 11.57 6.04 -3.48
CA PRO A 20 10.75 5.91 -4.68
C PRO A 20 11.26 4.80 -5.60
N TRP A 21 10.39 4.29 -6.47
CA TRP A 21 10.81 3.33 -7.49
C TRP A 21 11.81 3.95 -8.43
N SER A 22 12.80 3.16 -8.83
CA SER A 22 13.78 3.58 -9.82
C SER A 22 13.11 3.81 -11.18
N PRO A 23 13.70 4.64 -12.07
CA PRO A 23 13.18 4.81 -13.43
C PRO A 23 12.99 3.49 -14.16
N ARG A 24 13.92 2.53 -14.00
CA ARG A 24 13.80 1.19 -14.61
C ARG A 24 12.58 0.42 -14.12
N GLN A 25 12.30 0.47 -12.81
CA GLN A 25 11.13 -0.20 -12.22
C GLN A 25 9.83 0.42 -12.71
N ARG A 26 9.75 1.75 -12.83
CA ARG A 26 8.57 2.43 -13.38
C ARG A 26 8.31 2.05 -14.85
N LEU A 27 9.35 1.97 -15.68
CA LEU A 27 9.20 1.51 -17.06
C LEU A 27 8.77 0.04 -17.13
N GLU A 28 9.30 -0.82 -16.26
CA GLU A 28 8.86 -2.23 -16.16
C GLU A 28 7.41 -2.32 -15.69
N LEU A 29 6.99 -1.44 -14.77
CA LEU A 29 5.61 -1.34 -14.30
C LEU A 29 4.66 -1.03 -15.44
N HIS A 30 4.99 -0.06 -16.31
CA HIS A 30 4.12 0.31 -17.43
C HIS A 30 3.89 -0.86 -18.39
N GLY A 31 4.93 -1.65 -18.69
CA GLY A 31 4.78 -2.88 -19.47
C GLY A 31 3.90 -3.92 -18.78
N LEU A 32 4.09 -4.14 -17.48
CA LEU A 32 3.22 -5.04 -16.71
C LEU A 32 1.76 -4.53 -16.65
N MET A 33 1.56 -3.22 -16.53
CA MET A 33 0.23 -2.62 -16.52
C MET A 33 -0.47 -2.81 -17.87
N GLU A 34 0.23 -2.63 -18.99
CA GLU A 34 -0.30 -2.94 -20.33
C GLU A 34 -0.73 -4.41 -20.43
N GLU A 35 0.13 -5.34 -20.02
CA GLU A 35 -0.17 -6.79 -20.01
C GLU A 35 -1.39 -7.14 -19.15
N LEU A 36 -1.60 -6.41 -18.05
CA LEU A 36 -2.73 -6.57 -17.13
C LEU A 36 -3.94 -5.69 -17.49
N GLU A 37 -3.88 -4.99 -18.62
CA GLU A 37 -4.88 -4.02 -19.08
C GLU A 37 -5.19 -2.93 -18.03
N LEU A 38 -4.25 -2.58 -17.15
CA LEU A 38 -4.36 -1.42 -16.27
C LEU A 38 -4.03 -0.15 -17.05
N ASN A 39 -4.73 0.94 -16.78
CA ASN A 39 -4.73 2.13 -17.65
C ASN A 39 -4.33 3.42 -16.92
N THR A 40 -3.93 3.38 -15.65
CA THR A 40 -3.67 4.60 -14.85
C THR A 40 -2.45 4.47 -13.96
N TYR A 41 -1.49 5.40 -14.07
CA TYR A 41 -0.36 5.52 -13.16
C TYR A 41 -0.32 6.92 -12.55
N LEU A 42 -0.43 7.00 -11.22
CA LEU A 42 -0.30 8.22 -10.45
C LEU A 42 1.09 8.32 -9.83
N TYR A 43 1.86 9.30 -10.31
CA TYR A 43 3.15 9.69 -9.74
C TYR A 43 2.91 10.63 -8.56
N CYS A 44 3.08 10.14 -7.32
CA CYS A 44 3.05 10.97 -6.12
C CYS A 44 3.99 10.48 -4.99
N PRO A 45 5.24 10.07 -5.29
CA PRO A 45 6.11 9.49 -4.27
C PRO A 45 6.41 10.54 -3.19
N LYS A 46 6.20 10.19 -1.92
CA LYS A 46 6.34 11.13 -0.80
C LYS A 46 7.77 11.66 -0.64
N ASP A 47 8.76 10.88 -1.08
CA ASP A 47 10.19 11.22 -1.06
C ASP A 47 10.65 12.10 -2.25
N ASP A 48 9.80 12.36 -3.26
CA ASP A 48 10.08 13.45 -4.20
C ASP A 48 9.82 14.79 -3.50
N LEU A 49 10.90 15.52 -3.18
CA LEU A 49 10.78 16.78 -2.44
C LEU A 49 9.86 17.77 -3.15
N LYS A 50 9.85 17.84 -4.49
CA LYS A 50 9.04 18.80 -5.25
C LYS A 50 7.57 18.38 -5.40
N HIS A 51 7.24 17.15 -5.03
CA HIS A 51 5.86 16.71 -4.88
C HIS A 51 5.20 17.36 -3.65
N ARG A 52 5.93 17.51 -2.53
CA ARG A 52 5.36 17.94 -1.23
C ARG A 52 6.14 19.04 -0.51
N ALA A 53 7.39 18.80 -0.13
CA ALA A 53 8.16 19.72 0.72
C ALA A 53 8.55 21.04 0.01
N LEU A 54 8.91 20.93 -1.26
CA LEU A 54 9.36 22.00 -2.16
C LEU A 54 8.35 22.20 -3.29
N TRP A 55 7.06 22.03 -3.03
CA TRP A 55 5.98 22.09 -4.04
C TRP A 55 5.94 23.43 -4.82
N ARG A 56 6.49 24.50 -4.24
CA ARG A 56 6.65 25.82 -4.87
C ARG A 56 7.72 25.86 -5.96
N GLU A 57 8.66 24.92 -5.95
CA GLU A 57 9.80 24.91 -6.86
C GLU A 57 9.46 24.21 -8.19
N LEU A 58 9.94 24.79 -9.30
CA LEU A 58 9.87 24.13 -10.58
C LEU A 58 10.91 22.99 -10.65
N TYR A 59 10.60 21.90 -11.36
CA TYR A 59 11.58 20.90 -11.74
C TYR A 59 12.64 21.55 -12.61
N THR A 60 13.89 21.21 -12.33
CA THR A 60 15.05 21.55 -13.16
C THR A 60 14.97 20.80 -14.50
N GLY A 61 15.83 21.16 -15.46
CA GLY A 61 15.86 20.50 -16.77
C GLY A 61 16.04 18.99 -16.68
N ASP A 62 16.96 18.52 -15.83
CA ASP A 62 17.26 17.09 -15.68
C ASP A 62 16.11 16.32 -15.00
N GLU A 63 15.51 16.88 -13.94
CA GLU A 63 14.36 16.28 -13.27
C GLU A 63 13.15 16.21 -14.21
N LEU A 64 12.88 17.30 -14.95
CA LEU A 64 11.77 17.36 -15.90
C LEU A 64 11.97 16.36 -17.04
N GLN A 65 13.20 16.18 -17.52
CA GLN A 65 13.50 15.19 -18.56
C GLN A 65 13.15 13.76 -18.09
N GLY A 66 13.39 13.45 -16.81
CA GLY A 66 12.96 12.18 -16.21
C GLY A 66 11.44 12.00 -16.25
N LEU A 67 10.69 13.04 -15.89
CA LEU A 67 9.22 13.03 -15.97
C LEU A 67 8.71 12.92 -17.41
N CYS A 68 9.31 13.63 -18.36
CA CYS A 68 8.98 13.52 -19.78
C CYS A 68 9.13 12.07 -20.28
N THR A 69 10.20 11.37 -19.88
CA THR A 69 10.40 9.96 -20.22
C THR A 69 9.31 9.07 -19.62
N LEU A 70 8.87 9.33 -18.38
CA LEU A 70 7.78 8.57 -17.75
C LEU A 70 6.43 8.84 -18.42
N ILE A 71 6.10 10.10 -18.69
CA ILE A 71 4.87 10.52 -19.39
C ILE A 71 4.81 9.85 -20.77
N GLU A 72 5.91 9.91 -21.52
CA GLU A 72 5.99 9.28 -22.83
C GLU A 72 5.85 7.75 -22.74
N SER A 73 6.48 7.12 -21.76
CA SER A 73 6.34 5.68 -21.56
C SER A 73 4.92 5.28 -21.19
N CYS A 74 4.20 6.04 -20.35
CA CYS A 74 2.79 5.79 -20.10
C CYS A 74 1.98 5.89 -21.39
N ARG A 75 2.22 6.94 -22.19
CA ARG A 75 1.55 7.16 -23.47
C ARG A 75 1.76 6.02 -24.47
N THR A 76 2.96 5.43 -24.54
CA THR A 76 3.22 4.30 -25.48
C THR A 76 2.57 2.99 -25.06
N HIS A 77 2.15 2.86 -23.80
CA HIS A 77 1.49 1.67 -23.24
C HIS A 77 -0.01 1.92 -22.99
N ASP A 78 -0.58 2.99 -23.57
CA ASP A 78 -1.98 3.40 -23.37
C ASP A 78 -2.38 3.61 -21.89
N ILE A 79 -1.44 4.09 -21.07
CA ILE A 79 -1.63 4.43 -19.66
C ILE A 79 -1.80 5.94 -19.50
N GLU A 80 -2.82 6.36 -18.76
CA GLU A 80 -3.02 7.74 -18.30
C GLU A 80 -2.02 8.04 -17.18
N PHE A 81 -1.05 8.94 -17.46
CA PHE A 81 -0.13 9.46 -16.46
C PHE A 81 -0.79 10.60 -15.67
N LEU A 82 -0.87 10.44 -14.34
CA LEU A 82 -1.30 11.49 -13.42
C LEU A 82 -0.12 12.00 -12.61
N TYR A 83 -0.02 13.31 -12.48
CA TYR A 83 0.92 13.94 -11.55
C TYR A 83 0.21 14.38 -10.26
N GLY A 84 0.65 13.86 -9.12
CA GLY A 84 0.21 14.32 -7.81
C GLY A 84 1.03 15.51 -7.31
N ILE A 85 0.40 16.43 -6.59
CA ILE A 85 1.05 17.50 -5.83
C ILE A 85 0.39 17.68 -4.46
N ALA A 86 1.19 17.82 -3.41
CA ALA A 86 0.73 17.91 -2.03
C ALA A 86 1.14 19.24 -1.37
N PRO A 87 0.44 20.35 -1.65
CA PRO A 87 0.83 21.67 -1.14
C PRO A 87 0.39 21.93 0.33
N GLY A 88 -0.51 21.10 0.87
CA GLY A 88 -1.29 21.40 2.07
C GLY A 88 -0.51 21.63 3.36
N LEU A 89 0.76 21.18 3.47
CA LEU A 89 1.57 21.40 4.68
C LEU A 89 1.95 22.87 4.91
N THR A 90 2.07 23.65 3.84
CA THR A 90 2.68 25.00 3.94
C THR A 90 1.97 26.05 3.11
N ILE A 91 0.94 25.68 2.34
CA ILE A 91 0.21 26.63 1.50
C ILE A 91 -0.55 27.65 2.36
N ARG A 92 -0.56 28.90 1.89
CA ARG A 92 -1.43 29.96 2.41
C ARG A 92 -2.49 30.21 1.36
N TYR A 93 -3.72 29.81 1.64
CA TYR A 93 -4.80 29.83 0.65
C TYR A 93 -5.18 31.26 0.22
N SER A 94 -5.01 32.24 1.10
CA SER A 94 -5.37 33.64 0.86
C SER A 94 -4.23 34.47 0.24
N ASP A 95 -3.12 33.85 -0.13
CA ASP A 95 -1.95 34.50 -0.73
C ASP A 95 -1.88 34.18 -2.22
N ASP A 96 -2.24 35.14 -3.06
CA ASP A 96 -2.31 34.95 -4.52
C ASP A 96 -0.98 34.49 -5.12
N SER A 97 0.16 34.83 -4.50
CA SER A 97 1.47 34.39 -4.98
C SER A 97 1.68 32.87 -4.85
N GLU A 98 1.03 32.23 -3.88
CA GLU A 98 1.05 30.77 -3.71
C GLU A 98 0.29 30.07 -4.85
N MET A 99 -0.85 30.66 -5.27
CA MET A 99 -1.61 30.19 -6.43
C MET A 99 -0.79 30.33 -7.72
N GLU A 100 -0.13 31.46 -7.94
CA GLU A 100 0.72 31.68 -9.11
C GLU A 100 1.84 30.63 -9.23
N LEU A 101 2.50 30.30 -8.12
CA LEU A 101 3.53 29.25 -8.06
C LEU A 101 2.97 27.87 -8.37
N LEU A 102 1.80 27.53 -7.80
CA LEU A 102 1.12 26.27 -8.07
C LEU A 102 0.73 26.16 -9.55
N GLN A 103 0.15 27.22 -10.12
CA GLN A 103 -0.21 27.25 -11.54
C GLN A 103 1.03 27.16 -12.45
N ALA A 104 2.16 27.79 -12.08
CA ALA A 104 3.40 27.67 -12.83
C ALA A 104 3.92 26.22 -12.85
N ARG A 105 3.79 25.50 -11.73
CA ARG A 105 4.09 24.06 -11.64
C ARG A 105 3.22 23.24 -12.59
N PHE A 106 1.91 23.47 -12.60
CA PHE A 106 0.97 22.80 -13.52
C PHE A 106 1.30 23.08 -14.98
N ARG A 107 1.55 24.35 -15.35
CA ARG A 107 1.93 24.74 -16.71
C ARG A 107 3.19 24.02 -17.18
N GLN A 108 4.23 23.92 -16.35
CA GLN A 108 5.46 23.20 -16.72
C GLN A 108 5.16 21.73 -17.08
N LEU A 109 4.28 21.06 -16.33
CA LEU A 109 3.95 19.65 -16.58
C LEU A 109 2.96 19.47 -17.74
N LEU A 110 2.06 20.42 -17.96
CA LEU A 110 1.23 20.48 -19.16
C LEU A 110 2.11 20.60 -20.42
N ASP A 111 3.12 21.47 -20.39
CA ASP A 111 4.09 21.63 -21.47
C ASP A 111 4.94 20.37 -21.69
N ALA A 112 5.22 19.62 -20.62
CA ALA A 112 5.88 18.31 -20.67
C ALA A 112 4.99 17.16 -21.17
N GLY A 113 3.70 17.40 -21.42
CA GLY A 113 2.77 16.41 -21.97
C GLY A 113 1.81 15.78 -20.97
N CYS A 114 1.90 16.10 -19.68
CA CYS A 114 0.92 15.65 -18.68
C CYS A 114 -0.45 16.30 -18.95
N ARG A 115 -1.55 15.58 -18.70
CA ARG A 115 -2.92 16.09 -18.90
C ARG A 115 -3.82 15.89 -17.69
N SER A 116 -3.38 15.07 -16.74
CA SER A 116 -4.18 14.65 -15.60
C SER A 116 -3.38 14.83 -14.32
N PHE A 117 -4.03 15.38 -13.31
CA PHE A 117 -3.38 15.81 -12.08
C PHE A 117 -4.16 15.36 -10.86
N ALA A 118 -3.47 15.27 -9.72
CA ALA A 118 -4.10 15.13 -8.42
C ALA A 118 -3.56 16.20 -7.46
N ILE A 119 -4.43 16.90 -6.75
CA ILE A 119 -4.05 17.78 -5.64
C ILE A 119 -4.38 17.05 -4.34
N LEU A 120 -3.36 16.88 -3.50
CA LEU A 120 -3.42 16.04 -2.33
C LEU A 120 -3.38 16.89 -1.06
N PHE A 121 -4.43 16.79 -0.25
CA PHE A 121 -4.53 17.41 1.06
C PHE A 121 -4.48 16.36 2.18
N ASP A 122 -3.83 15.21 1.93
CA ASP A 122 -3.57 14.11 2.86
C ASP A 122 -2.42 14.42 3.83
N ASP A 123 -2.51 13.92 5.06
CA ASP A 123 -1.47 13.99 6.09
C ASP A 123 -1.02 15.42 6.43
N ILE A 124 -1.98 16.34 6.49
CA ILE A 124 -1.78 17.74 6.88
C ILE A 124 -2.52 18.06 8.19
N PRO A 125 -2.16 19.16 8.88
CA PRO A 125 -2.94 19.66 10.00
C PRO A 125 -4.41 19.90 9.61
N GLY A 126 -5.35 19.59 10.52
CA GLY A 126 -6.78 19.79 10.30
C GLY A 126 -7.26 21.24 10.42
N GLU A 127 -6.33 22.20 10.54
CA GLU A 127 -6.61 23.61 10.75
C GLU A 127 -5.77 24.47 9.79
N MET A 128 -6.31 25.63 9.45
CA MET A 128 -5.69 26.63 8.57
C MET A 128 -5.14 27.81 9.38
N GLY A 129 -4.23 28.59 8.77
CA GLY A 129 -3.72 29.81 9.39
C GLY A 129 -4.81 30.85 9.65
N GLN A 130 -4.54 31.82 10.51
CA GLN A 130 -5.52 32.84 10.89
C GLN A 130 -5.99 33.70 9.71
N ALA A 131 -5.08 34.09 8.81
CA ALA A 131 -5.42 34.87 7.62
C ALA A 131 -6.39 34.10 6.70
N ASP A 132 -6.08 32.83 6.43
CA ASP A 132 -6.94 31.96 5.64
C ASP A 132 -8.30 31.78 6.34
N SER A 133 -8.30 31.56 7.67
CA SER A 133 -9.53 31.37 8.45
C SER A 133 -10.49 32.55 8.28
N VAL A 134 -9.97 33.78 8.27
CA VAL A 134 -10.75 34.99 8.04
C VAL A 134 -11.25 35.09 6.60
N ALA A 135 -10.43 34.66 5.62
CA ALA A 135 -10.77 34.75 4.20
C ALA A 135 -11.83 33.73 3.76
N PHE A 136 -11.70 32.47 4.19
CA PHE A 136 -12.51 31.37 3.67
C PHE A 136 -13.57 30.87 4.65
N GLY A 137 -13.32 30.96 5.96
CA GLY A 137 -14.22 30.47 7.02
C GLY A 137 -14.05 28.98 7.34
N SER A 138 -13.65 28.14 6.38
CA SER A 138 -13.41 26.71 6.58
C SER A 138 -12.28 26.19 5.68
N LEU A 139 -11.62 25.11 6.12
CA LEU A 139 -10.52 24.47 5.37
C LEU A 139 -11.04 23.84 4.07
N ALA A 140 -12.18 23.14 4.13
CA ALA A 140 -12.80 22.50 2.97
C ALA A 140 -13.07 23.51 1.85
N LYS A 141 -13.67 24.66 2.16
CA LYS A 141 -13.94 25.71 1.18
C LYS A 141 -12.66 26.29 0.58
N ALA A 142 -11.64 26.57 1.40
CA ALA A 142 -10.35 27.07 0.90
C ALA A 142 -9.69 26.12 -0.10
N GLN A 143 -9.69 24.82 0.22
CA GLN A 143 -9.15 23.78 -0.65
C GLN A 143 -9.98 23.59 -1.93
N CYS A 144 -11.32 23.63 -1.83
CA CYS A 144 -12.21 23.51 -2.99
C CYS A 144 -12.04 24.70 -3.94
N GLU A 145 -12.03 25.94 -3.44
CA GLU A 145 -11.87 27.13 -4.28
C GLU A 145 -10.52 27.11 -5.02
N MET A 146 -9.46 26.68 -4.34
CA MET A 146 -8.15 26.49 -4.97
C MET A 146 -8.17 25.44 -6.08
N ALA A 147 -8.74 24.26 -5.81
CA ALA A 147 -8.83 23.19 -6.80
C ALA A 147 -9.70 23.59 -8.01
N ASN A 148 -10.80 24.28 -7.78
CA ASN A 148 -11.70 24.82 -8.80
C ASN A 148 -10.99 25.85 -9.69
N ALA A 149 -10.22 26.77 -9.11
CA ALA A 149 -9.45 27.76 -9.86
C ALA A 149 -8.44 27.07 -10.78
N ILE A 150 -7.67 26.11 -10.27
CA ILE A 150 -6.70 25.34 -11.08
C ILE A 150 -7.40 24.56 -12.19
N TYR A 151 -8.49 23.86 -11.87
CA TYR A 151 -9.23 23.06 -12.84
C TYR A 151 -9.79 23.94 -13.97
N SER A 152 -10.52 25.00 -13.62
CA SER A 152 -11.17 25.87 -14.59
C SER A 152 -10.19 26.60 -15.50
N GLU A 153 -9.07 27.09 -14.96
CA GLU A 153 -8.08 27.86 -15.72
C GLU A 153 -7.19 26.99 -16.62
N LEU A 154 -6.79 25.81 -16.14
CA LEU A 154 -5.72 25.03 -16.78
C LEU A 154 -6.18 23.71 -17.39
N LEU A 155 -7.26 23.10 -16.91
CA LEU A 155 -7.60 21.70 -17.22
C LEU A 155 -8.94 21.53 -17.93
N ALA A 156 -9.97 22.30 -17.57
CA ALA A 156 -11.32 22.15 -18.12
C ALA A 156 -11.34 22.35 -19.65
N LYS A 157 -10.74 23.44 -20.13
CA LYS A 157 -10.70 23.78 -21.57
C LYS A 157 -9.93 22.75 -22.43
N PRO A 158 -8.72 22.29 -22.05
CA PRO A 158 -8.04 21.23 -22.80
C PRO A 158 -8.63 19.83 -22.57
N GLY A 159 -9.63 19.68 -21.69
CA GLY A 159 -10.24 18.38 -21.37
C GLY A 159 -9.37 17.50 -20.46
N GLY A 160 -8.50 18.10 -19.65
CA GLY A 160 -7.70 17.41 -18.64
C GLY A 160 -8.53 16.94 -17.45
N ARG A 161 -7.90 16.13 -16.59
CA ARG A 161 -8.51 15.59 -15.36
C ARG A 161 -7.85 16.20 -14.12
N LEU A 162 -8.65 16.48 -13.10
CA LEU A 162 -8.17 16.78 -11.75
C LEU A 162 -8.82 15.83 -10.75
N ILE A 163 -8.01 15.27 -9.85
CA ILE A 163 -8.48 14.49 -8.70
C ILE A 163 -8.11 15.22 -7.41
N PHE A 164 -9.05 15.30 -6.48
CA PHE A 164 -8.89 15.89 -5.17
C PHE A 164 -8.75 14.80 -4.10
N CYS A 165 -7.64 14.79 -3.35
CA CYS A 165 -7.54 13.98 -2.13
C CYS A 165 -7.94 14.84 -0.93
N PRO A 166 -9.06 14.55 -0.25
CA PRO A 166 -9.50 15.31 0.91
C PRO A 166 -8.59 15.12 2.12
N THR A 167 -8.67 16.04 3.07
CA THR A 167 -7.94 15.94 4.35
C THR A 167 -8.42 14.75 5.21
N PRO A 168 -9.71 14.58 5.49
CA PRO A 168 -10.27 13.29 5.88
C PRO A 168 -10.51 12.44 4.62
N TYR A 169 -9.64 11.48 4.37
CA TYR A 169 -9.71 10.56 3.21
C TYR A 169 -10.18 9.14 3.56
N CYS A 170 -10.60 8.92 4.81
CA CYS A 170 -11.28 7.71 5.27
C CYS A 170 -12.40 8.05 6.27
N GLN A 171 -13.32 7.11 6.51
CA GLN A 171 -14.45 7.32 7.41
C GLN A 171 -14.00 7.65 8.83
N ARG A 172 -13.03 6.91 9.38
CA ARG A 172 -12.49 7.16 10.72
C ARG A 172 -11.97 8.59 10.89
N MET A 173 -11.36 9.19 9.88
CA MET A 173 -10.91 10.59 9.94
C MET A 173 -12.09 11.57 9.90
N ALA A 174 -13.09 11.28 9.07
CA ALA A 174 -14.31 12.08 8.99
C ALA A 174 -15.10 12.06 10.30
N ASP A 175 -15.22 10.90 10.95
CA ASP A 175 -15.87 10.73 12.26
C ASP A 175 -15.15 11.52 13.36
N ASN A 176 -13.81 11.58 13.27
CA ASN A 176 -12.96 12.39 14.15
C ASN A 176 -12.95 13.89 13.78
N GLN A 177 -13.75 14.31 12.79
CA GLN A 177 -13.84 15.70 12.32
C GLN A 177 -12.49 16.29 11.89
N HIS A 178 -11.59 15.45 11.38
CA HIS A 178 -10.28 15.91 10.90
C HIS A 178 -10.47 16.83 9.70
N GLY A 179 -9.91 18.05 9.76
CA GLY A 179 -10.15 19.11 8.77
C GLY A 179 -11.33 20.05 9.11
N GLY A 180 -12.04 19.80 10.21
CA GLY A 180 -13.14 20.61 10.69
C GLY A 180 -14.50 19.90 10.61
N ALA A 181 -15.47 20.43 11.36
CA ALA A 181 -16.85 19.95 11.28
C ALA A 181 -17.41 20.17 9.87
N ASP A 182 -18.23 19.22 9.42
CA ASP A 182 -18.94 19.27 8.12
C ASP A 182 -18.03 19.27 6.87
N TYR A 183 -16.74 18.98 7.02
CA TYR A 183 -15.75 19.07 5.93
C TYR A 183 -16.20 18.37 4.63
N LEU A 184 -16.66 17.11 4.69
CA LEU A 184 -17.03 16.36 3.48
C LEU A 184 -18.31 16.88 2.82
N ASN A 185 -19.29 17.37 3.58
CA ASN A 185 -20.48 18.03 3.03
C ASN A 185 -20.09 19.31 2.29
N GLU A 186 -19.18 20.10 2.86
CA GLU A 186 -18.63 21.27 2.20
C GLU A 186 -17.86 20.92 0.92
N VAL A 187 -17.07 19.85 0.91
CA VAL A 187 -16.41 19.34 -0.31
C VAL A 187 -17.44 18.87 -1.35
N GLY A 188 -18.52 18.21 -0.94
CA GLY A 188 -19.63 17.84 -1.82
C GLY A 188 -20.30 19.07 -2.46
N ARG A 189 -20.44 20.15 -1.69
CA ARG A 189 -21.10 21.40 -2.09
C ARG A 189 -20.23 22.33 -2.94
N TYR A 190 -18.97 22.51 -2.58
CA TYR A 190 -18.09 23.56 -3.12
C TYR A 190 -17.14 23.07 -4.20
N LEU A 191 -16.70 21.80 -4.15
CA LEU A 191 -15.81 21.27 -5.19
C LEU A 191 -16.58 21.13 -6.50
N ASP A 192 -15.97 21.60 -7.59
CA ASP A 192 -16.54 21.49 -8.94
C ASP A 192 -16.88 20.03 -9.25
N PHE A 193 -18.08 19.81 -9.79
CA PHE A 193 -18.59 18.47 -10.05
C PHE A 193 -17.71 17.68 -11.02
N ASP A 194 -16.94 18.33 -11.89
CA ASP A 194 -16.05 17.67 -12.83
C ASP A 194 -14.68 17.25 -12.24
N ILE A 195 -14.39 17.65 -11.00
CA ILE A 195 -13.23 17.19 -10.25
C ILE A 195 -13.57 15.84 -9.60
N ASP A 196 -12.70 14.86 -9.78
CA ASP A 196 -12.84 13.54 -9.15
C ASP A 196 -12.32 13.58 -7.70
N LEU A 197 -12.67 12.60 -6.86
CA LEU A 197 -12.32 12.59 -5.44
C LEU A 197 -11.76 11.24 -5.01
N PHE A 198 -10.65 11.22 -4.26
CA PHE A 198 -10.09 10.00 -3.67
C PHE A 198 -10.74 9.61 -2.35
N TRP A 199 -10.86 8.30 -2.11
CA TRP A 199 -11.32 7.74 -0.86
C TRP A 199 -10.63 6.40 -0.56
N THR A 200 -10.28 6.13 0.70
CA THR A 200 -9.59 4.90 1.11
C THR A 200 -10.52 3.86 1.77
N GLY A 201 -11.79 4.21 1.97
CA GLY A 201 -12.79 3.37 2.61
C GLY A 201 -13.04 3.74 4.08
N PRO A 202 -13.59 2.80 4.88
CA PRO A 202 -13.80 3.01 6.31
C PRO A 202 -12.51 3.39 7.07
N GLU A 203 -11.38 2.84 6.63
CA GLU A 203 -10.07 3.04 7.24
C GLU A 203 -9.02 3.45 6.21
N ILE A 204 -7.87 3.95 6.69
CA ILE A 204 -6.71 4.20 5.82
C ILE A 204 -6.34 2.90 5.09
N ILE A 205 -6.32 1.78 5.82
CA ILE A 205 -6.10 0.42 5.33
C ILE A 205 -7.37 -0.39 5.62
N SER A 206 -8.37 -0.22 4.76
CA SER A 206 -9.69 -0.84 4.93
C SER A 206 -9.62 -2.37 4.77
N PRO A 207 -9.98 -3.16 5.82
CA PRO A 207 -10.14 -4.61 5.66
C PRO A 207 -11.21 -4.92 4.60
N GLU A 208 -12.33 -4.20 4.66
CA GLU A 208 -13.41 -4.28 3.68
C GLU A 208 -13.85 -2.88 3.26
N ILE A 209 -14.29 -2.74 2.00
CA ILE A 209 -15.01 -1.57 1.51
C ILE A 209 -16.35 -2.05 0.99
N THR A 210 -17.43 -1.71 1.70
CA THR A 210 -18.78 -2.16 1.38
C THR A 210 -19.50 -1.17 0.46
N ILE A 211 -20.45 -1.67 -0.33
CA ILE A 211 -21.34 -0.83 -1.15
C ILE A 211 -22.08 0.19 -0.29
N GLU A 212 -22.55 -0.22 0.87
CA GLU A 212 -23.26 0.64 1.83
C GLU A 212 -22.37 1.84 2.24
N SER A 213 -21.13 1.58 2.65
CA SER A 213 -20.19 2.66 3.04
C SER A 213 -19.91 3.66 1.91
N ILE A 214 -19.83 3.18 0.66
CA ILE A 214 -19.66 4.06 -0.50
C ILE A 214 -20.95 4.80 -0.86
N SER A 215 -22.11 4.16 -0.69
CA SER A 215 -23.41 4.78 -0.93
C SER A 215 -23.65 5.97 0.00
N GLU A 216 -23.39 5.80 1.30
CA GLU A 216 -23.46 6.88 2.30
C GLU A 216 -22.49 8.02 1.98
N LEU A 217 -21.24 7.69 1.62
CA LEU A 217 -20.27 8.69 1.20
C LEU A 217 -20.78 9.48 -0.02
N ARG A 218 -21.32 8.80 -1.04
CA ARG A 218 -21.84 9.44 -2.27
C ARG A 218 -22.97 10.42 -2.00
N GLU A 219 -23.82 10.17 -1.01
CA GLU A 219 -24.84 11.13 -0.57
C GLU A 219 -24.23 12.39 0.05
N THR A 220 -23.02 12.30 0.61
CA THR A 220 -22.29 13.43 1.17
C THR A 220 -21.50 14.18 0.10
N ILE A 221 -20.64 13.48 -0.65
CA ILE A 221 -19.71 14.10 -1.62
C ILE A 221 -20.35 14.35 -3.00
N GLN A 222 -21.57 13.86 -3.22
CA GLN A 222 -22.37 14.07 -4.45
C GLN A 222 -21.70 13.56 -5.74
N ARG A 223 -20.77 12.59 -5.66
CA ARG A 223 -20.05 11.99 -6.80
C ARG A 223 -19.55 10.60 -6.45
N LYS A 224 -19.24 9.78 -7.47
CA LYS A 224 -18.56 8.49 -7.26
C LYS A 224 -17.09 8.75 -6.90
N PRO A 225 -16.57 8.20 -5.79
CA PRO A 225 -15.15 8.33 -5.46
C PRO A 225 -14.29 7.41 -6.34
N ILE A 226 -13.01 7.73 -6.43
CA ILE A 226 -11.96 6.82 -6.89
C ILE A 226 -11.36 6.19 -5.63
N ILE A 227 -11.28 4.87 -5.58
CA ILE A 227 -10.65 4.19 -4.45
C ILE A 227 -9.13 4.33 -4.57
N TRP A 228 -8.53 4.99 -3.57
CA TRP A 228 -7.11 4.88 -3.26
C TRP A 228 -6.98 3.71 -2.30
N ASP A 229 -6.57 2.54 -2.80
CA ASP A 229 -6.56 1.32 -1.98
C ASP A 229 -5.19 1.08 -1.35
N ASN A 230 -5.10 1.07 -0.02
CA ASN A 230 -3.88 0.79 0.73
C ASN A 230 -3.82 -0.67 1.24
N LEU A 231 -4.65 -1.58 0.73
CA LEU A 231 -4.64 -3.00 1.15
C LEU A 231 -3.24 -3.64 1.12
N HIS A 232 -2.38 -3.20 0.19
CA HIS A 232 -1.01 -3.71 0.04
C HIS A 232 0.07 -2.69 0.38
N ALA A 233 -0.26 -1.51 0.92
CA ALA A 233 0.73 -0.55 1.39
C ALA A 233 1.47 -1.14 2.60
N ASN A 234 2.79 -0.95 2.72
CA ASN A 234 3.58 -1.47 3.85
C ASN A 234 4.52 -0.44 4.52
N ASP A 235 4.46 0.82 4.11
CA ASP A 235 5.30 1.91 4.62
C ASP A 235 5.05 2.27 6.10
N TYR A 236 3.91 1.85 6.66
CA TYR A 236 3.55 2.07 8.06
C TYR A 236 4.17 1.05 9.03
N ASP A 237 4.69 -0.09 8.55
CA ASP A 237 5.33 -1.11 9.37
C ASP A 237 6.49 -1.78 8.63
N MET A 238 7.72 -1.39 9.02
CA MET A 238 8.97 -1.81 8.39
C MET A 238 9.24 -3.33 8.44
N ALA A 239 8.51 -4.09 9.27
CA ALA A 239 8.61 -5.54 9.35
C ALA A 239 7.65 -6.28 8.40
N ARG A 240 6.73 -5.56 7.75
CA ARG A 240 5.66 -6.17 6.94
C ARG A 240 5.89 -5.97 5.45
N VAL A 241 5.40 -6.96 4.70
CA VAL A 241 5.21 -6.93 3.25
C VAL A 241 3.94 -7.73 2.96
N PHE A 242 3.22 -7.39 1.90
CA PHE A 242 1.91 -7.95 1.57
C PHE A 242 1.92 -8.59 0.19
N LEU A 243 1.84 -9.92 0.19
CA LEU A 243 1.96 -10.82 -0.95
C LEU A 243 0.68 -11.62 -1.21
N GLY A 244 -0.36 -11.40 -0.41
CA GLY A 244 -1.69 -11.97 -0.61
C GLY A 244 -2.46 -11.32 -1.76
N PRO A 245 -3.62 -11.88 -2.14
CA PRO A 245 -4.44 -11.34 -3.22
C PRO A 245 -5.12 -10.04 -2.82
N TYR A 246 -5.54 -9.26 -3.82
CA TYR A 246 -6.62 -8.30 -3.63
C TYR A 246 -7.83 -9.01 -2.99
N SER A 247 -8.52 -8.36 -2.04
CA SER A 247 -9.61 -8.97 -1.28
C SER A 247 -10.47 -7.90 -0.58
N GLY A 248 -11.59 -8.31 0.04
CA GLY A 248 -12.43 -7.42 0.85
C GLY A 248 -13.23 -6.37 0.08
N ARG A 249 -13.34 -6.49 -1.25
CA ARG A 249 -14.16 -5.63 -2.12
C ARG A 249 -15.04 -6.50 -3.01
N SER A 250 -16.36 -6.35 -2.92
CA SER A 250 -17.29 -7.14 -3.75
C SER A 250 -17.21 -6.70 -5.22
N LEU A 251 -17.62 -7.56 -6.16
CA LEU A 251 -17.58 -7.22 -7.59
C LEU A 251 -18.53 -6.06 -7.94
N GLU A 252 -19.65 -5.97 -7.25
CA GLU A 252 -20.68 -4.95 -7.44
C GLU A 252 -20.18 -3.56 -7.03
N LEU A 253 -19.20 -3.47 -6.13
CA LEU A 253 -18.57 -2.22 -5.72
C LEU A 253 -18.02 -1.42 -6.92
N ARG A 254 -17.57 -2.10 -7.98
CA ARG A 254 -17.10 -1.47 -9.22
C ARG A 254 -18.14 -0.56 -9.86
N GLY A 255 -19.44 -0.84 -9.65
CA GLY A 255 -20.54 0.00 -10.12
C GLY A 255 -20.74 1.29 -9.32
N GLU A 256 -20.20 1.36 -8.10
CA GLU A 256 -20.42 2.44 -7.13
C GLU A 256 -19.30 3.48 -7.12
N VAL A 257 -18.15 3.16 -7.73
CA VAL A 257 -16.94 3.99 -7.77
C VAL A 257 -16.60 4.39 -9.21
N SER A 258 -15.65 5.31 -9.38
CA SER A 258 -15.15 5.76 -10.69
C SER A 258 -13.75 5.22 -11.03
N GLY A 259 -13.13 4.50 -10.09
CA GLY A 259 -11.87 3.79 -10.32
C GLY A 259 -11.32 3.10 -9.08
N PHE A 260 -10.31 2.26 -9.31
CA PHE A 260 -9.46 1.65 -8.27
C PHE A 260 -8.00 1.88 -8.63
N LEU A 261 -7.31 2.61 -7.77
CA LEU A 261 -5.86 2.77 -7.85
C LEU A 261 -5.23 2.23 -6.57
N ILE A 262 -4.36 1.24 -6.70
CA ILE A 262 -3.68 0.62 -5.55
C ILE A 262 -2.42 1.41 -5.20
N ASN A 263 -2.23 1.72 -3.93
CA ASN A 263 -0.96 2.14 -3.35
C ASN A 263 -0.31 0.90 -2.72
N PRO A 264 0.68 0.28 -3.38
CA PRO A 264 1.12 -1.07 -3.04
C PRO A 264 2.36 -1.03 -2.12
N ASN A 265 3.09 -2.15 -2.02
CA ASN A 265 4.31 -2.21 -1.22
C ASN A 265 5.39 -1.29 -1.78
N CYS A 266 6.28 -0.81 -0.90
CA CYS A 266 7.47 -0.05 -1.29
C CYS A 266 8.38 -0.86 -2.22
N GLU A 267 8.60 -2.14 -1.94
CA GLU A 267 9.41 -3.03 -2.76
C GLU A 267 8.69 -3.38 -4.07
N TYR A 268 9.18 -2.85 -5.20
CA TYR A 268 8.58 -3.07 -6.52
C TYR A 268 8.25 -4.56 -6.82
N GLU A 269 9.18 -5.47 -6.52
CA GLU A 269 9.01 -6.90 -6.82
C GLU A 269 7.93 -7.56 -5.98
N ALA A 270 7.56 -7.01 -4.82
CA ALA A 270 6.49 -7.52 -3.95
C ALA A 270 5.08 -7.29 -4.54
N ASN A 271 4.95 -6.47 -5.58
CA ASN A 271 3.66 -6.01 -6.04
C ASN A 271 3.03 -6.88 -7.15
N TYR A 272 3.71 -7.94 -7.60
CA TYR A 272 3.21 -8.76 -8.70
C TYR A 272 1.84 -9.39 -8.41
N VAL A 273 1.68 -10.01 -7.23
CA VAL A 273 0.40 -10.63 -6.83
C VAL A 273 -0.69 -9.58 -6.67
N ALA A 274 -0.40 -8.46 -6.00
CA ALA A 274 -1.33 -7.37 -5.79
C ALA A 274 -1.88 -6.83 -7.13
N LEU A 275 -1.00 -6.54 -8.09
CA LEU A 275 -1.39 -6.02 -9.40
C LEU A 275 -2.17 -7.03 -10.23
N LYS A 276 -1.70 -8.29 -10.28
CA LYS A 276 -2.35 -9.34 -11.08
C LYS A 276 -3.74 -9.69 -10.55
N THR A 277 -3.90 -9.77 -9.23
CA THR A 277 -5.20 -10.08 -8.61
C THR A 277 -6.17 -8.90 -8.67
N LEU A 278 -5.69 -7.64 -8.56
CA LEU A 278 -6.48 -6.45 -8.85
C LEU A 278 -6.99 -6.47 -10.30
N ALA A 279 -6.11 -6.72 -11.28
CA ALA A 279 -6.49 -6.77 -12.68
C ALA A 279 -7.54 -7.85 -12.95
N SER A 280 -7.38 -9.04 -12.36
CA SER A 280 -8.37 -10.13 -12.41
C SER A 280 -9.72 -9.72 -11.79
N TYR A 281 -9.73 -9.05 -10.64
CA TYR A 281 -10.94 -8.52 -10.00
C TYR A 281 -11.66 -7.52 -10.92
N LEU A 282 -10.90 -6.61 -11.55
CA LEU A 282 -11.46 -5.55 -12.39
C LEU A 282 -11.99 -6.07 -13.73
N SER A 283 -11.42 -7.13 -14.29
CA SER A 283 -11.86 -7.73 -15.55
C SER A 283 -12.96 -8.80 -15.40
N ALA A 284 -13.23 -9.27 -14.18
CA ALA A 284 -14.23 -10.30 -13.93
C ALA A 284 -15.65 -9.86 -14.35
N SER A 285 -16.40 -10.75 -15.01
CA SER A 285 -17.79 -10.48 -15.44
C SER A 285 -18.82 -10.86 -14.37
N ASP A 286 -18.82 -12.14 -13.96
CA ASP A 286 -19.94 -12.73 -13.20
C ASP A 286 -19.55 -13.17 -11.79
N SER A 287 -18.35 -13.72 -11.62
CA SER A 287 -17.85 -14.20 -10.34
C SER A 287 -16.34 -14.01 -10.27
N TRP A 288 -15.85 -13.83 -9.06
CA TRP A 288 -14.43 -13.69 -8.78
C TRP A 288 -14.15 -14.21 -7.39
N GLY A 289 -13.03 -14.92 -7.23
CA GLY A 289 -12.58 -15.47 -5.96
C GLY A 289 -11.12 -15.12 -5.72
N SER A 290 -10.84 -14.46 -4.60
CA SER A 290 -9.49 -14.04 -4.21
C SER A 290 -8.51 -15.21 -4.15
N ARG A 291 -8.93 -16.37 -3.62
CA ARG A 291 -8.10 -17.57 -3.52
C ARG A 291 -7.67 -18.11 -4.89
N GLY A 292 -8.61 -18.26 -5.83
CA GLY A 292 -8.29 -18.74 -7.18
C GLY A 292 -7.36 -17.78 -7.91
N ALA A 293 -7.64 -16.48 -7.83
CA ALA A 293 -6.79 -15.44 -8.42
C ALA A 293 -5.39 -15.41 -7.78
N TYR A 294 -5.28 -15.68 -6.48
CA TYR A 294 -4.01 -15.81 -5.77
C TYR A 294 -3.18 -16.97 -6.31
N ASP A 295 -3.76 -18.17 -6.41
CA ASP A 295 -3.08 -19.36 -6.88
C ASP A 295 -2.56 -19.17 -8.32
N GLU A 296 -3.40 -18.65 -9.21
CA GLU A 296 -3.00 -18.29 -10.59
C GLU A 296 -1.89 -17.21 -10.62
N ALA A 297 -1.90 -16.28 -9.68
CA ALA A 297 -0.88 -15.25 -9.58
C ALA A 297 0.47 -15.81 -9.13
N LEU A 298 0.49 -16.73 -8.16
CA LEU A 298 1.72 -17.40 -7.72
C LEU A 298 2.33 -18.24 -8.83
N GLU A 299 1.53 -19.01 -9.57
CA GLU A 299 2.00 -19.80 -10.71
C GLU A 299 2.62 -18.92 -11.80
N ALA A 300 1.97 -17.79 -12.13
CA ALA A 300 2.49 -16.85 -13.12
C ALA A 300 3.74 -16.09 -12.64
N TRP A 301 3.90 -15.92 -11.33
CA TRP A 301 5.04 -15.21 -10.76
C TRP A 301 6.28 -16.10 -10.62
N LEU A 302 6.09 -17.39 -10.35
CA LEU A 302 7.13 -18.38 -10.09
C LEU A 302 8.31 -18.36 -11.09
N PRO A 303 8.12 -18.20 -12.42
CA PRO A 303 9.24 -18.12 -13.36
C PRO A 303 10.24 -16.98 -13.08
N ARG A 304 9.82 -15.89 -12.41
CA ARG A 304 10.72 -14.79 -11.99
C ARG A 304 11.71 -15.20 -10.90
N PHE A 305 11.46 -16.31 -10.21
CA PHE A 305 12.30 -16.89 -9.16
C PHE A 305 13.32 -17.92 -9.68
N SER A 306 13.61 -17.93 -10.99
CA SER A 306 14.64 -18.80 -11.55
C SER A 306 16.01 -18.61 -10.88
N THR A 307 16.64 -19.73 -10.54
CA THR A 307 17.91 -19.82 -9.80
C THR A 307 19.04 -20.30 -10.69
N VAL A 308 20.28 -20.05 -10.25
CA VAL A 308 21.48 -20.60 -10.89
C VAL A 308 21.54 -22.13 -10.77
N GLY A 309 21.11 -22.70 -9.64
CA GLY A 309 21.04 -24.15 -9.43
C GLY A 309 19.82 -24.82 -10.05
N GLU A 310 19.92 -26.13 -10.33
CA GLU A 310 18.83 -26.95 -10.89
C GLU A 310 17.67 -27.16 -9.88
N ASP A 311 17.95 -27.10 -8.57
CA ASP A 311 16.94 -27.15 -7.50
C ASP A 311 16.42 -25.74 -7.18
N GLY A 312 15.53 -25.25 -8.06
CA GLY A 312 14.93 -23.92 -7.95
C GLY A 312 13.86 -23.78 -6.87
N ILE A 313 13.35 -22.56 -6.74
CA ILE A 313 12.20 -22.26 -5.88
C ILE A 313 10.97 -22.94 -6.47
N THR A 314 10.23 -23.69 -5.65
CA THR A 314 9.01 -24.38 -6.06
C THR A 314 7.76 -23.55 -5.76
N LEU A 315 6.62 -23.95 -6.32
CA LEU A 315 5.33 -23.30 -6.00
C LEU A 315 4.97 -23.43 -4.51
N ASP A 316 5.28 -24.56 -3.85
CA ASP A 316 5.03 -24.73 -2.41
C ASP A 316 5.92 -23.79 -1.58
N ASP A 317 7.18 -23.56 -2.00
CA ASP A 317 8.08 -22.60 -1.36
C ASP A 317 7.55 -21.16 -1.48
N LEU A 318 7.13 -20.80 -2.70
CA LEU A 318 6.57 -19.48 -2.98
C LEU A 318 5.25 -19.26 -2.21
N THR A 319 4.38 -20.28 -2.17
CA THR A 319 3.11 -20.23 -1.44
C THR A 319 3.35 -20.06 0.06
N LEU A 320 4.29 -20.81 0.65
CA LEU A 320 4.63 -20.66 2.07
C LEU A 320 5.14 -19.25 2.39
N MET A 321 6.01 -18.69 1.52
CA MET A 321 6.51 -17.33 1.68
C MET A 321 5.38 -16.29 1.60
N CYS A 322 4.52 -16.39 0.59
CA CYS A 322 3.43 -15.44 0.40
C CYS A 322 2.34 -15.57 1.48
N ASP A 323 2.07 -16.78 1.97
CA ASP A 323 1.14 -17.01 3.08
C ASP A 323 1.69 -16.43 4.41
N ALA A 324 3.02 -16.44 4.61
CA ALA A 324 3.65 -15.84 5.78
C ALA A 324 3.60 -14.30 5.78
N TYR A 325 3.44 -13.71 4.60
CA TYR A 325 3.42 -12.27 4.36
C TYR A 325 2.16 -11.88 3.57
N TYR A 326 1.00 -12.34 4.02
CA TYR A 326 -0.22 -12.37 3.22
C TYR A 326 -0.91 -11.00 3.12
N LEU A 327 -1.79 -10.65 4.07
CA LEU A 327 -2.55 -9.40 4.06
C LEU A 327 -2.44 -8.66 5.42
N PRO A 328 -2.80 -7.37 5.49
CA PRO A 328 -2.68 -6.59 6.73
C PRO A 328 -3.42 -7.19 7.92
N HIS A 329 -4.56 -7.83 7.68
CA HIS A 329 -5.49 -8.28 8.71
C HIS A 329 -5.59 -9.80 8.83
N GLU A 330 -4.86 -10.56 8.00
CA GLU A 330 -4.92 -12.03 7.99
C GLU A 330 -3.62 -12.67 7.46
N ASN A 331 -3.34 -13.88 7.96
CA ASN A 331 -2.28 -14.75 7.44
C ASN A 331 -2.85 -15.68 6.36
N GLY A 332 -1.99 -16.17 5.47
CA GLY A 332 -2.35 -17.25 4.56
C GLY A 332 -2.47 -18.60 5.28
N GLU A 333 -3.12 -19.56 4.64
CA GLU A 333 -3.48 -20.86 5.24
C GLU A 333 -2.27 -21.64 5.75
N LEU A 334 -1.16 -21.67 5.00
CA LEU A 334 0.05 -22.38 5.40
C LEU A 334 0.74 -21.72 6.60
N ALA A 335 0.73 -20.39 6.67
CA ALA A 335 1.30 -19.64 7.77
C ALA A 335 0.46 -19.77 9.04
N GLU A 336 -0.87 -19.76 8.91
CA GLU A 336 -1.76 -20.00 10.05
C GLU A 336 -1.57 -21.43 10.59
N GLN A 337 -1.48 -22.44 9.72
CA GLN A 337 -1.17 -23.80 10.14
C GLN A 337 0.20 -23.88 10.84
N LEU A 338 1.22 -23.23 10.31
CA LEU A 338 2.55 -23.16 10.90
C LEU A 338 2.50 -22.54 12.30
N TYR A 339 1.82 -21.40 12.45
CA TYR A 339 1.64 -20.73 13.74
C TYR A 339 0.92 -21.63 14.77
N GLN A 340 -0.16 -22.30 14.37
CA GLN A 340 -0.89 -23.22 15.25
C GLN A 340 -0.03 -24.44 15.66
N ASP A 341 0.76 -25.00 14.74
CA ASP A 341 1.70 -26.09 15.04
C ASP A 341 2.79 -25.62 16.03
N VAL A 342 3.37 -24.44 15.82
CA VAL A 342 4.35 -23.83 16.74
C VAL A 342 3.74 -23.58 18.12
N ARG A 343 2.60 -22.90 18.18
CA ARG A 343 1.91 -22.59 19.44
C ARG A 343 1.61 -23.86 20.24
N PHE A 344 1.14 -24.91 19.56
CA PHE A 344 0.86 -26.19 20.21
C PHE A 344 2.14 -26.84 20.76
N ILE A 345 3.20 -26.94 19.96
CA ILE A 345 4.47 -27.56 20.37
C ILE A 345 5.12 -26.82 21.54
N VAL A 346 5.08 -25.48 21.52
CA VAL A 346 5.63 -24.65 22.60
C VAL A 346 4.88 -24.89 23.91
N THR A 347 3.54 -25.00 23.86
CA THR A 347 2.69 -24.99 25.06
C THR A 347 2.32 -26.37 25.60
N GLN A 348 2.28 -27.41 24.77
CA GLN A 348 1.79 -28.75 25.16
C GLN A 348 2.92 -29.75 25.45
N PRO A 349 2.69 -30.78 26.28
CA PRO A 349 3.64 -31.89 26.50
C PRO A 349 4.01 -32.61 25.20
N THR A 350 5.22 -33.18 25.14
CA THR A 350 5.76 -33.86 23.94
C THR A 350 4.89 -35.03 23.47
N ASP A 351 4.25 -35.73 24.40
CA ASP A 351 3.41 -36.91 24.12
C ASP A 351 2.16 -36.55 23.30
N ASP A 352 1.71 -35.30 23.37
CA ASP A 352 0.49 -34.82 22.70
C ASP A 352 0.75 -34.27 21.29
N TRP A 353 2.02 -34.15 20.86
CA TRP A 353 2.36 -33.45 19.62
C TRP A 353 1.89 -34.17 18.36
N GLY A 354 1.89 -35.51 18.36
CA GLY A 354 1.52 -36.32 17.20
C GLY A 354 2.22 -35.87 15.91
N ASP A 355 1.45 -35.75 14.83
CA ASP A 355 1.97 -35.36 13.50
C ASP A 355 2.48 -33.91 13.42
N ARG A 356 2.16 -33.05 14.40
CA ARG A 356 2.57 -31.63 14.38
C ARG A 356 4.08 -31.48 14.38
N GLN A 357 4.80 -32.34 15.09
CA GLN A 357 6.26 -32.34 15.13
C GLN A 357 6.85 -32.53 13.73
N GLY A 358 6.37 -33.56 13.01
CA GLY A 358 6.85 -33.88 11.66
C GLY A 358 6.53 -32.75 10.66
N ARG A 359 5.33 -32.18 10.77
CA ARG A 359 4.92 -31.03 9.93
C ARG A 359 5.74 -29.79 10.21
N LEU A 360 5.95 -29.41 11.48
CA LEU A 360 6.75 -28.26 11.85
C LEU A 360 8.20 -28.40 11.33
N ARG A 361 8.85 -29.55 11.56
CA ARG A 361 10.20 -29.81 11.01
C ARG A 361 10.25 -29.74 9.49
N LYS A 362 9.21 -30.21 8.79
CA LYS A 362 9.13 -30.08 7.33
C LYS A 362 9.10 -28.60 6.92
N ARG A 363 8.27 -27.77 7.57
CA ARG A 363 8.16 -26.34 7.26
C ARG A 363 9.42 -25.56 7.63
N ILE A 364 10.08 -25.86 8.76
CA ILE A 364 11.38 -25.27 9.12
C ILE A 364 12.41 -25.55 8.02
N ARG A 365 12.60 -26.81 7.64
CA ARG A 365 13.53 -27.18 6.55
C ARG A 365 13.21 -26.48 5.24
N GLN A 366 11.92 -26.33 4.93
CA GLN A 366 11.48 -25.63 3.74
C GLN A 366 11.88 -24.15 3.76
N VAL A 367 11.68 -23.44 4.87
CA VAL A 367 12.09 -22.03 5.00
C VAL A 367 13.61 -21.88 4.95
N VAL A 368 14.36 -22.80 5.56
CA VAL A 368 15.83 -22.83 5.49
C VAL A 368 16.31 -23.00 4.05
N GLU A 369 15.75 -23.94 3.30
CA GLU A 369 16.09 -24.14 1.88
C GLU A 369 15.62 -22.97 1.01
N LEU A 370 14.44 -22.40 1.25
CA LEU A 370 13.97 -21.21 0.56
C LEU A 370 14.96 -20.04 0.75
N ALA A 371 15.42 -19.80 1.98
CA ALA A 371 16.40 -18.76 2.28
C ALA A 371 17.70 -18.96 1.48
N ARG A 372 18.18 -20.21 1.36
CA ARG A 372 19.34 -20.55 0.53
C ARG A 372 19.05 -20.30 -0.96
N LYS A 373 17.96 -20.86 -1.49
CA LYS A 373 17.56 -20.74 -2.91
C LYS A 373 17.38 -19.30 -3.35
N LEU A 374 16.83 -18.43 -2.49
CA LEU A 374 16.70 -17.00 -2.77
C LEU A 374 18.05 -16.32 -3.05
N THR A 375 19.14 -16.76 -2.40
CA THR A 375 20.47 -16.21 -2.67
C THR A 375 20.95 -16.48 -4.09
N GLU A 376 20.40 -17.50 -4.75
CA GLU A 376 20.77 -17.98 -6.09
C GLU A 376 19.85 -17.45 -7.20
N VAL A 377 18.82 -16.65 -6.87
CA VAL A 377 17.89 -16.06 -7.85
C VAL A 377 18.62 -15.09 -8.78
N HIS A 378 18.37 -15.20 -10.09
CA HIS A 378 18.98 -14.33 -11.10
C HIS A 378 18.53 -12.87 -10.97
N ARG A 379 17.23 -12.64 -10.72
CA ARG A 379 16.66 -11.31 -10.53
C ARG A 379 17.03 -10.78 -9.14
N ARG A 380 18.14 -10.04 -9.06
CA ARG A 380 18.68 -9.56 -7.77
C ARG A 380 17.76 -8.63 -7.00
N GLU A 381 16.96 -7.80 -7.68
CA GLU A 381 15.95 -6.96 -7.04
C GLU A 381 14.91 -7.79 -6.27
N LEU A 382 14.55 -8.96 -6.78
CA LEU A 382 13.63 -9.88 -6.12
C LEU A 382 14.25 -10.47 -4.85
N PHE A 383 15.53 -10.83 -4.90
CA PHE A 383 16.27 -11.20 -3.69
C PHE A 383 16.32 -10.05 -2.68
N TYR A 384 16.59 -8.82 -3.13
CA TYR A 384 16.66 -7.65 -2.24
C TYR A 384 15.33 -7.32 -1.58
N ALA A 385 14.21 -7.57 -2.27
CA ALA A 385 12.86 -7.36 -1.72
C ALA A 385 12.51 -8.32 -0.56
N PHE A 386 13.00 -9.57 -0.57
CA PHE A 386 12.53 -10.59 0.37
C PHE A 386 13.59 -11.18 1.32
N ASN A 387 14.89 -10.96 1.06
CA ASN A 387 15.93 -11.63 1.83
C ASN A 387 15.84 -11.37 3.35
N ARG A 388 15.46 -10.15 3.75
CA ARG A 388 15.42 -9.79 5.18
C ARG A 388 14.27 -10.50 5.88
N GLN A 389 13.09 -10.45 5.28
CA GLN A 389 11.88 -11.09 5.74
C GLN A 389 12.06 -12.61 5.83
N VAL A 390 12.57 -13.24 4.78
CA VAL A 390 12.77 -14.70 4.79
C VAL A 390 13.88 -15.10 5.77
N TRP A 391 14.94 -14.31 5.90
CA TRP A 391 15.99 -14.55 6.89
C TRP A 391 15.45 -14.44 8.32
N GLU A 392 14.67 -13.40 8.63
CA GLU A 392 14.06 -13.23 9.94
C GLU A 392 13.14 -14.40 10.30
N LEU A 393 12.25 -14.80 9.39
CA LEU A 393 11.39 -15.96 9.57
C LEU A 393 12.19 -17.25 9.79
N ARG A 394 13.28 -17.43 9.05
CA ARG A 394 14.18 -18.59 9.24
C ARG A 394 14.76 -18.62 10.65
N GLU A 395 15.36 -17.52 11.11
CA GLU A 395 15.99 -17.44 12.43
C GLU A 395 14.97 -17.71 13.54
N GLU A 396 13.74 -17.19 13.40
CA GLU A 396 12.67 -17.43 14.37
C GLU A 396 12.29 -18.92 14.43
N LEU A 397 12.17 -19.57 13.28
CA LEU A 397 11.82 -20.97 13.16
C LEU A 397 12.95 -21.91 13.62
N GLU A 398 14.22 -21.58 13.35
CA GLU A 398 15.39 -22.34 13.82
C GLU A 398 15.52 -22.26 15.35
N MET A 399 15.25 -21.09 15.95
CA MET A 399 15.18 -20.95 17.40
C MET A 399 14.03 -21.78 18.01
N ILE A 400 12.86 -21.80 17.37
CA ILE A 400 11.75 -22.67 17.78
C ILE A 400 12.13 -24.15 17.66
N GLU A 401 12.89 -24.54 16.62
CA GLU A 401 13.40 -25.91 16.47
C GLU A 401 14.32 -26.30 17.63
N GLN A 402 15.24 -25.42 18.04
CA GLN A 402 16.10 -25.65 19.20
C GLN A 402 15.29 -25.84 20.49
N TYR A 403 14.23 -25.05 20.69
CA TYR A 403 13.34 -25.20 21.84
C TYR A 403 12.57 -26.53 21.81
N MET A 404 12.09 -26.92 20.63
CA MET A 404 11.43 -28.20 20.41
C MET A 404 12.37 -29.38 20.71
N ASP A 405 13.61 -29.32 20.25
CA ASP A 405 14.64 -30.34 20.50
C ASP A 405 14.98 -30.47 21.98
N TRP A 406 15.06 -29.35 22.70
CA TRP A 406 15.26 -29.35 24.15
C TRP A 406 14.11 -30.03 24.89
N LYS A 407 12.85 -29.77 24.53
CA LYS A 407 11.70 -30.48 25.13
C LYS A 407 11.73 -31.98 24.84
N LEU A 408 12.07 -32.38 23.61
CA LEU A 408 12.22 -33.79 23.24
C LEU A 408 13.34 -34.50 24.00
N ALA A 409 14.38 -33.77 24.40
CA ALA A 409 15.45 -34.28 25.26
C ALA A 409 15.04 -34.40 26.75
N GLY A 410 13.78 -34.13 27.09
CA GLY A 410 13.24 -34.19 28.45
C GLY A 410 13.19 -32.84 29.17
N GLY A 411 13.46 -31.73 28.48
CA GLY A 411 13.37 -30.39 29.03
C GLY A 411 11.93 -30.01 29.41
N ASP A 412 11.75 -29.48 30.62
CA ASP A 412 10.45 -28.99 31.11
C ASP A 412 10.57 -27.53 31.58
N PRO A 413 9.86 -26.58 30.95
CA PRO A 413 9.95 -25.16 31.29
C PRO A 413 9.51 -24.83 32.72
N ALA A 414 8.79 -25.74 33.39
CA ALA A 414 8.44 -25.61 34.80
C ALA A 414 9.63 -25.90 35.75
N THR A 415 10.64 -26.65 35.29
CA THR A 415 11.77 -27.10 36.13
C THR A 415 13.13 -26.60 35.64
N GLU A 416 13.29 -26.39 34.33
CA GLU A 416 14.53 -25.99 33.69
C GLU A 416 14.24 -24.97 32.58
N LEU A 417 15.13 -23.98 32.42
CA LEU A 417 15.02 -22.97 31.38
C LEU A 417 15.85 -23.38 30.15
N CYS A 418 15.21 -23.41 28.98
CA CYS A 418 15.91 -23.57 27.71
C CYS A 418 16.84 -22.38 27.45
N ARG A 419 18.09 -22.66 27.04
CA ARG A 419 19.08 -21.64 26.65
C ARG A 419 19.66 -21.99 25.29
N SER A 420 19.77 -21.00 24.41
CA SER A 420 20.45 -21.15 23.13
C SER A 420 21.88 -20.59 23.22
N GLU A 421 22.84 -21.30 22.63
CA GLU A 421 24.21 -20.80 22.44
C GLU A 421 24.32 -19.88 21.21
N ASN A 422 23.39 -19.98 20.27
CA ASN A 422 23.37 -19.22 19.01
C ASN A 422 22.58 -17.91 19.14
N TYR A 423 21.54 -17.89 19.98
CA TYR A 423 20.66 -16.73 20.16
C TYR A 423 20.90 -16.02 21.49
N LEU A 424 21.78 -15.00 21.46
CA LEU A 424 22.09 -14.19 22.64
C LEU A 424 21.03 -13.09 22.87
N PRO A 425 20.47 -12.98 24.09
CA PRO A 425 19.50 -11.94 24.41
C PRO A 425 20.06 -10.54 24.16
N GLY A 426 19.29 -9.71 23.44
CA GLY A 426 19.68 -8.33 23.13
C GLY A 426 20.58 -8.18 21.90
N THR A 427 21.25 -9.26 21.44
CA THR A 427 21.84 -9.32 20.10
C THR A 427 20.77 -9.70 19.08
N TYR A 428 20.07 -10.81 19.34
CA TYR A 428 18.87 -11.21 18.61
C TYR A 428 17.62 -10.74 19.36
N ARG A 429 16.58 -10.28 18.64
CA ARG A 429 15.39 -9.62 19.22
C ARG A 429 15.75 -8.46 20.17
N GLY A 430 16.76 -7.68 19.81
CA GLY A 430 17.29 -6.57 20.60
C GLY A 430 16.85 -5.18 20.11
N GLY A 431 17.51 -4.16 20.66
CA GLY A 431 17.31 -2.77 20.25
C GLY A 431 16.17 -2.04 20.96
N LEU A 432 16.08 -0.72 20.72
CA LEU A 432 15.13 0.14 21.41
C LEU A 432 13.67 -0.20 21.06
N VAL A 433 13.37 -0.41 19.78
CA VAL A 433 12.01 -0.71 19.30
C VAL A 433 11.46 -1.96 19.98
N LYS A 434 12.22 -3.06 20.00
CA LYS A 434 11.76 -4.30 20.64
C LYS A 434 11.54 -4.14 22.15
N ARG A 435 12.40 -3.37 22.82
CA ARG A 435 12.23 -3.05 24.25
C ARG A 435 10.96 -2.24 24.51
N LEU A 436 10.60 -1.30 23.63
CA LEU A 436 9.35 -0.54 23.74
C LEU A 436 8.12 -1.42 23.48
N GLN A 437 8.16 -2.29 22.48
CA GLN A 437 7.10 -3.27 22.20
C GLN A 437 6.85 -4.24 23.37
N GLN A 438 7.85 -4.49 24.21
CA GLN A 438 7.71 -5.30 25.41
C GLN A 438 7.03 -4.56 26.58
N LEU A 439 6.83 -3.24 26.50
CA LEU A 439 6.21 -2.46 27.56
C LEU A 439 4.68 -2.34 27.41
N ILE A 440 4.18 -2.44 26.19
CA ILE A 440 2.76 -2.27 25.85
C ILE A 440 2.32 -3.32 24.82
N SER A 441 1.09 -3.80 24.95
CA SER A 441 0.47 -4.74 24.01
C SER A 441 -0.95 -4.31 23.64
N PHE A 442 -1.45 -4.81 22.52
CA PHE A 442 -2.84 -4.64 22.12
C PHE A 442 -3.69 -5.80 22.64
N ARG A 443 -4.87 -5.47 23.17
CA ARG A 443 -5.96 -6.43 23.38
C ARG A 443 -6.65 -6.74 22.04
N ALA A 444 -7.46 -7.79 22.03
CA ALA A 444 -8.23 -8.18 20.85
C ALA A 444 -9.23 -7.10 20.37
N ASP A 445 -9.62 -6.17 21.25
CA ASP A 445 -10.48 -5.01 20.94
C ASP A 445 -9.69 -3.77 20.52
N GLY A 446 -8.36 -3.88 20.35
CA GLY A 446 -7.47 -2.79 19.95
C GLY A 446 -7.05 -1.87 21.10
N ALA A 447 -7.48 -2.09 22.34
CA ALA A 447 -7.04 -1.29 23.47
C ALA A 447 -5.57 -1.55 23.82
N LEU A 448 -4.82 -0.48 24.09
CA LEU A 448 -3.43 -0.55 24.57
C LEU A 448 -3.39 -0.84 26.07
N VAL A 449 -2.62 -1.84 26.48
CA VAL A 449 -2.40 -2.23 27.89
C VAL A 449 -0.90 -2.40 28.18
N PRO A 450 -0.45 -2.16 29.43
CA PRO A 450 0.90 -2.52 29.85
C PRO A 450 1.15 -4.02 29.73
N ALA A 451 2.38 -4.42 29.39
CA ALA A 451 2.73 -5.84 29.33
C ALA A 451 2.68 -6.48 30.73
N GLY A 452 1.93 -7.57 30.87
CA GLY A 452 1.77 -8.30 32.14
C GLY A 452 0.48 -8.00 32.91
N GLU A 453 -0.41 -7.14 32.38
CA GLU A 453 -1.79 -6.91 32.86
C GLU A 453 -2.86 -7.52 31.92
#